data_AF-B1HW30-F1
#
_entry.id   AF-B1HW30-F1
#
_cell.length_a   1.000
_cell.length_b   1.000
_cell.length_c   1.000
_cell.angle_alpha   90.00
_cell.angle_beta   90.00
_cell.angle_gamma   90.00
#
_symmetry.space_group_name_H-M   'P 1'
#
loop_
_entity.id
_entity.type
_entity.pdbx_description
1 polymer ?
#
loop_
_entity_poly.entity_id
_entity_poly.type
_entity_poly.pdbx_seq_one_letter_code
_entity_poly.pdbx_strand_id
1 'polypeptide(L)' 'MIRVLLAEDQQMLRGALTSLLSFEPDIEVIAEVSDGQKHGTTFSRNYPMFAW' A
#
# COMPACT_ATOMS: atom_id res chain seq x y z
N MET A 1 -11.30 8.69 6.98
CA MET A 1 -10.78 7.33 6.73
C MET A 1 -10.44 7.11 5.26
N ILE A 2 -9.14 7.10 4.96
CA ILE A 2 -8.49 6.97 3.66
C ILE A 2 -7.72 5.66 3.66
N ARG A 3 -7.94 4.82 2.65
CA ARG A 3 -7.30 3.51 2.52
C ARG A 3 -6.20 3.58 1.48
N VAL A 4 -4.98 3.20 1.86
CA VAL A 4 -3.78 3.36 1.04
C VAL A 4 -3.14 2.01 0.78
N LEU A 5 -2.80 1.75 -0.49
CA LEU A 5 -1.82 0.73 -0.86
C LEU A 5 -0.47 1.42 -0.98
N LEU A 6 0.52 0.93 -0.23
CA LEU A 6 1.88 1.44 -0.28
C LEU A 6 2.71 0.56 -1.23
N ALA A 7 3.08 1.13 -2.38
CA ALA A 7 4.02 0.51 -3.31
C ALA A 7 5.39 1.21 -3.17
N GLU A 8 6.37 0.52 -2.60
CA GLU A 8 7.71 1.04 -2.37
C GLU A 8 8.74 -0.08 -2.47
N ASP A 9 9.71 0.05 -3.38
CA ASP A 9 10.68 -0.98 -3.70
C ASP A 9 11.76 -1.13 -2.61
N GLN A 10 12.04 -0.06 -1.86
CA GLN A 10 13.01 -0.09 -0.76
C GLN A 10 12.36 -0.51 0.56
N GLN A 11 12.77 -1.66 1.11
CA GLN A 11 12.20 -2.20 2.36
C GLN A 11 12.31 -1.25 3.56
N MET A 12 13.44 -0.55 3.71
CA MET A 12 13.62 0.41 4.82
C MET A 12 12.66 1.60 4.70
N LEU A 13 12.52 2.15 3.49
CA LEU A 13 11.65 3.28 3.24
C LEU A 13 10.18 2.89 3.38
N ARG A 14 9.80 1.70 2.89
CA ARG A 14 8.45 1.16 3.05
C ARG A 14 8.07 1.02 4.52
N GLY A 15 8.94 0.43 5.34
CA GLY A 15 8.71 0.30 6.78
C GLY A 15 8.58 1.66 7.49
N ALA A 16 9.41 2.64 7.10
CA ALA A 16 9.33 3.99 7.64
C ALA A 16 8.00 4.68 7.27
N LEU A 17 7.59 4.59 6.01
CA LEU A 17 6.33 5.17 5.53
C LEU A 17 5.11 4.52 6.18
N THR A 18 5.08 3.19 6.29
CA THR A 18 4.02 2.47 7.01
C THR A 18 3.92 2.93 8.47
N SER A 19 5.07 3.09 9.14
CA SER A 19 5.11 3.54 10.54
C SER A 19 4.57 4.96 10.68
N LEU A 20 4.97 5.89 9.79
CA LEU A 20 4.49 7.26 9.79
C LEU A 20 2.99 7.35 9.51
N LEU A 21 2.51 6.65 8.48
CA LEU A 21 1.09 6.65 8.09
C LEU A 21 0.20 6.00 9.14
N SER A 22 0.71 5.03 9.91
CA SER A 22 -0.05 4.39 10.99
C SER A 22 -0.31 5.31 12.20
N PHE A 23 0.41 6.43 12.32
CA PHE A 23 0.14 7.44 13.34
C PHE A 23 -0.99 8.39 12.95
N GLU A 24 -1.37 8.44 11.67
CA GLU A 24 -2.45 9.29 11.21
C GLU A 24 -3.80 8.59 11.46
N PRO A 25 -4.70 9.16 12.28
CA PRO A 25 -5.94 8.50 12.69
C PRO A 25 -6.93 8.27 11.53
N ASP A 26 -6.70 8.95 10.41
CA ASP A 26 -7.53 8.85 9.21
C ASP A 26 -6.96 7.93 8.14
N ILE A 27 -5.77 7.37 8.32
CA ILE A 27 -5.10 6.58 7.28
C ILE A 27 -4.99 5.11 7.71
N GLU A 28 -5.35 4.22 6.79
CA GLU A 28 -5.18 2.78 6.94
C GLU A 28 -4.36 2.23 5.77
N VAL A 29 -3.20 1.63 6.08
CA VAL A 29 -2.38 0.91 5.09
C VAL A 29 -2.92 -0.50 4.95
N ILE A 30 -3.59 -0.78 3.83
CA ILE A 30 -4.28 -2.06 3.62
C ILE A 30 -3.40 -3.12 2.94
N ALA A 31 -2.28 -2.69 2.37
CA ALA A 31 -1.30 -3.55 1.74
C ALA A 31 0.02 -2.80 1.49
N GLU A 32 1.11 -3.56 1.57
CA GLU A 32 2.46 -3.13 1.26
C GLU A 32 3.02 -4.01 0.14
N VAL A 33 3.47 -3.40 -0.96
CA VAL A 33 4.05 -4.11 -2.10
C VAL A 33 5.41 -3.54 -2.43
N SER A 34 6.35 -4.40 -2.78
CA SER A 34 7.71 -4.02 -3.15
C SER A 34 7.89 -3.72 -4.65
N ASP A 35 6.79 -3.67 -5.40
CA ASP A 35 6.71 -3.33 -6.83
C ASP A 35 5.22 -3.20 -7.19
N GLY A 36 4.75 -1.97 -7.43
CA GLY A 36 3.34 -1.71 -7.73
C GLY A 36 2.87 -2.25 -9.09
N GLN A 37 3.77 -2.31 -10.07
CA GLN A 37 3.44 -2.73 -11.44
C GLN A 37 3.37 -4.26 -11.56
N LYS A 38 4.31 -4.97 -10.92
CA LYS A 38 4.35 -6.43 -10.95
C LYS A 38 3.23 -7.08 -10.14
N HIS A 39 2.70 -6.39 -9.12
CA HIS A 39 1.65 -6.91 -8.25
C HIS A 39 0.25 -6.37 -8.57
N GLY A 40 0.11 -5.41 -9.51
CA GLY A 40 -1.16 -4.78 -9.87
C GLY A 40 -2.26 -5.79 -10.23
N THR A 41 -1.93 -6.84 -10.99
CA THR A 41 -2.90 -7.88 -11.41
C THR A 41 -3.39 -8.73 -10.24
N THR A 42 -2.50 -9.09 -9.31
CA THR A 42 -2.86 -9.86 -8.10
C THR A 42 -3.68 -9.00 -7.14
N PHE A 43 -3.35 -7.71 -7.05
CA PHE A 43 -4.04 -6.79 -6.16
C PHE A 43 -5.44 -6.45 -6.67
N SER A 44 -5.61 -6.16 -7.96
CA SER A 44 -6.91 -5.94 -8.59
C SER A 44 -7.89 -7.10 -8.32
N ARG A 45 -7.39 -8.34 -8.25
CA ARG A 45 -8.20 -9.52 -7.95
C ARG A 45 -8.68 -9.57 -6.49
N ASN A 46 -7.84 -9.20 -5.54
CA ASN A 46 -8.16 -9.24 -4.10
C ASN A 46 -8.81 -7.94 -3.60
N TYR A 47 -8.58 -6.83 -4.31
CA TYR A 47 -9.07 -5.50 -4.01
C TYR A 47 -9.57 -4.81 -5.29
N PRO A 48 -10.80 -5.13 -5.74
CA PRO A 48 -11.34 -4.69 -7.03
C PRO A 48 -11.47 -3.16 -7.17
N MET A 49 -11.44 -2.43 -6.05
CA MET A 49 -11.44 -0.96 -6.04
C MET A 49 -10.15 -0.31 -6.56
N PHE A 50 -9.09 -1.09 -6.81
CA PHE A 50 -7.82 -0.63 -7.36
C PHE A 50 -7.55 -1.16 -8.78
N ALA A 51 -8.60 -1.58 -9.48
CA ALA A 51 -8.54 -1.96 -10.89
C ALA A 51 -8.61 -0.70 -11.77
N TRP A 52 -7.47 -0.04 -11.99
CA TRP A 52 -7.31 1.09 -12.93
C TRP A 52 -6.24 0.78 -13.98
#